data_AF-A0ABD0PGS5-F1
#
_entry.id   AF-A0ABD0PGS5-F1
#
_cell.length_a   1.000
_cell.length_b   1.000
_cell.length_c   1.000
_cell.angle_alpha   90.00
_cell.angle_beta   90.00
_cell.angle_gamma   90.00
#
_symmetry.space_group_name_H-M   'P 1'
#
loop_
_entity.id
_entity.type
_entity.pdbx_description
1 polymer ?
#
loop_
_entity_poly.entity_id
_entity_poly.type
_entity_poly.pdbx_seq_one_letter_code
_entity_poly.pdbx_strand_id
1 'polypeptide(L)'
;DIRLLSAGKPAQHTIEVERDLDKADGMIHLLFNDVQLLKDGRHLQAEQMYRRVYRLHERLVNLRSDYNLRLKPSISTASHVSITHISQKPVQRVRPELDEVTLRYAQDLIDTAEWGIDLPSVESQLGSHRGLHQTIEDFKAKIERARADE
;
A
#
# COMPACT_ATOMS: atom_id res chain seq x y z
N ASP A 1 -3.27 -14.50 -21.48
CA ASP A 1 -2.47 -14.97 -20.33
C ASP A 1 -1.59 -13.84 -19.79
N ILE A 2 -2.20 -12.84 -19.14
CA ILE A 2 -1.54 -11.63 -18.59
C ILE A 2 -1.86 -11.48 -17.09
N ARG A 3 -2.41 -12.52 -16.46
CA ARG A 3 -2.70 -12.52 -15.01
C ARG A 3 -1.57 -13.14 -14.18
N LEU A 4 -0.48 -13.59 -14.80
CA LEU A 4 0.63 -14.24 -14.11
C LEU A 4 1.80 -13.32 -13.73
N LEU A 5 1.76 -12.03 -14.08
CA LEU A 5 2.91 -11.12 -13.90
C LEU A 5 2.77 -10.08 -12.79
N SER A 6 1.58 -9.92 -12.18
CA SER A 6 1.41 -9.07 -10.97
C SER A 6 1.44 -9.86 -9.66
N ALA A 7 1.58 -11.20 -9.72
CA ALA A 7 1.72 -12.06 -8.54
C ALA A 7 3.19 -12.18 -8.09
N GLY A 8 3.95 -11.09 -8.20
CA GLY A 8 5.28 -10.90 -7.61
C GLY A 8 5.19 -10.81 -6.09
N LYS A 9 4.75 -11.92 -5.49
CA LYS A 9 4.83 -12.37 -4.09
C LYS A 9 4.40 -11.31 -3.05
N PRO A 10 3.23 -11.45 -2.40
CA PRO A 10 2.90 -10.65 -1.20
C PRO A 10 3.96 -10.77 -0.09
N ALA A 11 4.77 -11.83 -0.12
CA ALA A 11 5.95 -11.99 0.73
C ALA A 11 7.07 -10.96 0.47
N GLN A 12 7.29 -10.50 -0.77
CA GLN A 12 8.33 -9.51 -1.07
C GLN A 12 7.91 -8.12 -0.60
N HIS A 13 6.68 -7.72 -0.90
CA HIS A 13 6.11 -6.46 -0.42
C HIS A 13 6.09 -6.38 1.11
N THR A 14 5.81 -7.47 1.80
CA THR A 14 5.86 -7.50 3.28
C THR A 14 7.26 -7.36 3.85
N ILE A 15 8.26 -7.99 3.22
CA ILE A 15 9.68 -7.83 3.60
C ILE A 15 10.16 -6.39 3.37
N GLU A 16 9.74 -5.77 2.26
CA GLU A 16 10.08 -4.38 1.95
C GLU A 16 9.47 -3.42 2.98
N VAL A 17 8.20 -3.61 3.34
CA VAL A 17 7.52 -2.81 4.37
C VAL A 17 8.18 -3.00 5.74
N GLU A 18 8.54 -4.22 6.13
CA GLU A 18 9.23 -4.49 7.39
C GLU A 18 10.60 -3.80 7.44
N ARG A 19 11.38 -3.89 6.36
CA ARG A 19 12.67 -3.22 6.23
C ARG A 19 12.54 -1.70 6.31
N ASP A 20 11.49 -1.13 5.71
CA ASP A 20 11.30 0.32 5.72
C ASP A 20 10.79 0.84 7.09
N LEU A 21 10.02 0.04 7.82
CA LEU A 21 9.68 0.32 9.22
C LEU A 21 10.94 0.33 10.12
N ASP A 22 11.84 -0.64 9.97
CA ASP A 22 13.08 -0.69 10.74
C ASP A 22 14.02 0.48 10.41
N LYS A 23 14.09 0.91 9.14
CA LYS A 23 14.82 2.13 8.76
C LYS A 23 14.22 3.36 9.43
N ALA A 24 12.89 3.47 9.47
CA ALA A 24 12.21 4.58 10.12
C ALA A 24 12.51 4.63 11.62
N ASP A 25 12.56 3.48 12.30
CA ASP A 25 12.97 3.39 13.70
C ASP A 25 14.41 3.91 13.89
N GLY A 26 15.34 3.49 13.03
CA GLY A 26 16.71 3.99 13.03
C GLY A 26 16.79 5.51 12.88
N MET A 27 16.01 6.10 11.96
CA MET A 27 15.96 7.55 11.78
C MET A 27 15.38 8.27 13.00
N ILE A 28 14.34 7.72 13.64
CA ILE A 28 13.76 8.31 14.85
C ILE A 28 14.77 8.30 16.01
N HIS A 29 15.57 7.24 16.16
CA HIS A 29 16.64 7.20 17.15
C HIS A 29 17.70 8.28 16.92
N LEU A 30 18.12 8.50 15.67
CA LEU A 30 19.04 9.59 15.31
C LEU A 30 18.43 10.97 15.64
N LEU A 31 17.16 11.19 15.27
CA LEU A 31 16.48 12.46 15.58
C LEU A 31 16.38 12.71 17.10
N PHE A 32 16.14 11.68 17.90
CA PHE A 32 16.17 11.82 19.36
C PHE A 32 17.56 12.15 19.88
N ASN A 33 18.61 11.53 19.32
CA ASN A 33 19.99 11.85 19.67
C ASN A 33 20.32 13.32 19.34
N ASP A 34 19.99 13.77 18.13
CA ASP A 34 20.21 15.15 17.68
C ASP A 34 19.45 16.15 18.56
N VAL A 35 18.17 15.86 18.87
CA VAL A 35 17.38 16.70 19.76
C VAL A 35 17.97 16.75 21.17
N GLN A 36 18.53 15.64 21.66
CA GLN A 36 19.21 15.63 22.95
C GLN A 36 20.47 16.49 22.92
N LEU A 37 21.29 16.39 21.87
CA LEU A 37 22.45 17.26 21.67
C LEU A 37 22.04 18.75 21.64
N LEU A 38 20.95 19.07 20.94
CA LEU A 38 20.39 20.43 20.92
C LEU A 38 19.90 20.89 22.30
N LYS A 39 19.31 19.99 23.10
CA LYS A 39 18.92 20.29 24.49
C LYS A 39 20.13 20.60 25.37
N ASP A 40 21.17 19.80 25.25
CA ASP A 40 22.42 20.00 26.01
C ASP A 40 23.10 21.32 25.60
N GLY A 41 23.00 21.68 24.31
CA GLY A 41 23.40 22.99 23.78
C GLY A 41 22.45 24.15 24.09
N ARG A 42 21.39 23.94 24.88
CA ARG A 42 20.35 24.94 25.25
C ARG A 42 19.69 25.62 24.05
N HIS A 43 19.53 24.88 22.95
CA HIS A 43 18.87 25.41 21.76
C HIS A 43 17.39 25.73 22.06
N LEU A 44 16.96 26.94 21.73
CA LEU A 44 15.65 27.50 22.11
C LEU A 44 14.45 26.67 21.63
N GLN A 45 14.59 25.95 20.51
CA GLN A 45 13.52 25.14 19.93
C GLN A 45 13.61 23.65 20.28
N ALA A 46 14.63 23.20 21.03
CA ALA A 46 14.89 21.78 21.25
C ALA A 46 13.69 21.06 21.90
N GLU A 47 12.98 21.74 22.80
CA GLU A 47 11.79 21.19 23.46
C GLU A 47 10.60 21.01 22.49
N GLN A 48 10.40 21.96 21.57
CA GLN A 48 9.36 21.82 20.54
C GLN A 48 9.72 20.69 19.57
N MET A 49 10.99 20.59 19.18
CA MET A 49 11.50 19.53 18.30
C MET A 49 11.31 18.15 18.96
N TYR A 50 11.64 18.01 20.24
CA TYR A 50 11.40 16.77 21.00
C TYR A 50 9.94 16.31 20.91
N ARG A 51 8.98 17.21 21.13
CA ARG A 51 7.54 16.87 21.03
C ARG A 51 7.15 16.42 19.62
N ARG A 52 7.75 17.01 18.58
CA ARG A 52 7.49 16.59 17.19
C ARG A 52 8.06 15.20 16.92
N VAL A 53 9.29 14.93 17.35
CA VAL A 53 9.91 13.60 17.21
C VAL A 53 9.15 12.54 18.02
N TYR A 54 8.69 12.88 19.22
CA TYR A 54 7.85 12.00 20.02
C TYR A 54 6.53 11.62 19.33
N ARG A 55 5.82 12.58 18.73
CA ARG A 55 4.61 12.28 17.95
C ARG A 55 4.89 11.43 16.72
N LEU A 56 6.05 11.64 16.07
CA LEU A 56 6.49 10.79 14.95
C LEU A 56 6.73 9.35 15.44
N HIS A 57 7.38 9.20 16.60
CA HIS A 57 7.61 7.90 17.22
C HIS A 57 6.30 7.19 17.56
N GLU A 58 5.35 7.88 18.21
CA GLU A 58 4.02 7.31 18.50
C GLU A 58 3.31 6.85 17.23
N ARG A 59 3.35 7.67 16.16
CA ARG A 59 2.74 7.29 14.88
C ARG A 59 3.41 6.06 14.27
N LEU A 60 4.73 5.92 14.39
CA LEU A 60 5.46 4.75 13.89
C LEU A 60 5.15 3.49 14.70
N VAL A 61 5.08 3.59 16.03
CA VAL A 61 4.69 2.49 16.92
C VAL A 61 3.26 2.02 16.61
N ASN A 62 2.34 2.95 16.38
CA ASN A 62 0.97 2.62 15.95
C ASN A 62 0.96 1.91 14.60
N LEU A 63 1.72 2.42 13.62
CA LEU A 63 1.83 1.80 12.30
C LEU A 63 2.42 0.39 12.38
N ARG A 64 3.44 0.16 13.21
CA ARG A 64 4.03 -1.16 13.46
C ARG A 64 3.03 -2.12 14.10
N SER A 65 2.23 -1.62 15.03
CA SER A 65 1.15 -2.39 15.68
C SER A 65 0.06 -2.76 14.68
N ASP A 66 -0.40 -1.81 13.87
CA ASP A 66 -1.39 -2.05 12.82
C ASP A 66 -0.87 -3.01 11.75
N TYR A 67 0.39 -2.87 11.34
CA TYR A 67 1.02 -3.80 10.39
C TYR A 67 1.07 -5.22 10.96
N ASN A 68 1.53 -5.40 12.21
CA ASN A 68 1.61 -6.71 12.85
C ASN A 68 0.24 -7.34 13.14
N LEU A 69 -0.80 -6.55 13.38
CA LEU A 69 -2.13 -7.06 13.77
C LEU A 69 -3.13 -7.16 12.61
N ARG A 70 -2.97 -6.37 11.55
CA ARG A 70 -3.95 -6.30 10.44
C ARG A 70 -3.38 -6.80 9.12
N LEU A 71 -2.14 -6.44 8.79
CA LEU A 71 -1.57 -6.70 7.47
C LEU A 71 -0.73 -7.98 7.43
N LYS A 72 0.11 -8.22 8.45
CA LYS A 72 0.92 -9.44 8.60
C LYS A 72 0.04 -10.71 8.73
N PRO A 73 -1.01 -10.75 9.59
CA PRO A 73 -1.90 -11.91 9.63
C PRO A 73 -2.81 -12.01 8.40
N SER A 74 -3.30 -10.91 7.81
CA SER A 74 -4.13 -11.01 6.59
C SER A 74 -3.40 -11.63 5.40
N ILE A 75 -2.07 -11.52 5.35
CA ILE A 75 -1.23 -12.12 4.31
C ILE A 75 -0.83 -13.56 4.70
N SER A 76 -0.66 -13.87 5.98
CA SER A 76 -0.44 -15.23 6.47
C SER A 76 -1.71 -16.10 6.51
N THR A 77 -2.91 -15.52 6.61
CA THR A 77 -4.19 -16.24 6.64
C THR A 77 -4.74 -16.55 5.25
N ALA A 78 -4.16 -15.99 4.18
CA ALA A 78 -4.53 -16.36 2.81
C ALA A 78 -4.01 -17.74 2.38
N SER A 79 -3.18 -18.41 3.19
CA SER A 79 -2.59 -19.72 2.87
C SER A 79 -2.98 -20.88 3.79
N HIS A 80 -3.83 -20.70 4.80
CA HIS A 80 -4.33 -21.83 5.58
C HIS A 80 -5.79 -21.65 6.00
N VAL A 81 -6.69 -22.24 5.22
CA VAL A 81 -7.95 -22.74 5.75
C VAL A 81 -7.60 -23.88 6.70
N SER A 82 -7.70 -23.67 8.01
CA SER A 82 -7.69 -24.77 8.98
C SER A 82 -8.56 -24.40 10.18
N ILE A 83 -9.55 -25.26 10.36
CA ILE A 83 -10.59 -25.30 11.37
C ILE A 83 -9.98 -25.60 12.76
N THR A 84 -10.77 -25.28 13.81
CA THR A 84 -10.79 -25.76 15.22
C THR A 84 -9.87 -25.13 16.30
N HIS A 85 -10.53 -24.42 17.25
CA HIS A 85 -10.56 -24.62 18.73
C HIS A 85 -9.20 -24.57 19.50
N ILE A 86 -8.94 -23.95 20.68
CA ILE A 86 -9.69 -23.49 21.87
C ILE A 86 -8.79 -22.52 22.69
N SER A 87 -9.44 -21.64 23.48
CA SER A 87 -9.02 -21.10 24.79
C SER A 87 -7.63 -20.48 24.94
N GLN A 88 -7.58 -19.15 24.91
CA GLN A 88 -6.86 -18.33 25.88
C GLN A 88 -7.43 -16.91 25.82
N LYS A 89 -7.92 -16.39 26.95
CA LYS A 89 -8.36 -15.00 27.09
C LYS A 89 -7.13 -14.07 27.04
N PRO A 90 -7.15 -13.03 26.21
CA PRO A 90 -6.60 -11.75 26.64
C PRO A 90 -7.69 -10.67 26.58
N VAL A 91 -7.67 -9.84 27.63
CA VAL A 91 -8.35 -8.55 27.82
C VAL A 91 -8.90 -7.98 26.52
N GLN A 92 -10.23 -7.96 26.41
CA GLN A 92 -10.97 -7.26 25.37
C GLN A 92 -10.61 -5.77 25.43
N ARG A 93 -9.61 -5.34 24.66
CA ARG A 93 -9.73 -4.03 24.04
C ARG A 93 -10.96 -4.14 23.18
N VAL A 94 -11.98 -3.34 23.48
CA VAL A 94 -13.22 -3.25 22.72
C VAL A 94 -12.83 -2.86 21.30
N ARG A 95 -12.55 -3.89 20.49
CA ARG A 95 -12.74 -3.89 19.05
C ARG A 95 -14.13 -3.29 18.88
N PRO A 96 -14.30 -2.21 18.10
CA PRO A 96 -15.62 -1.92 17.59
C PRO A 96 -15.99 -3.17 16.78
N GLU A 97 -16.74 -4.08 17.39
CA GLU A 97 -17.50 -5.08 16.66
C GLU A 97 -18.32 -4.23 15.70
N LEU A 98 -17.92 -4.16 14.43
CA LEU A 98 -18.80 -3.63 13.41
C LEU A 98 -20.01 -4.55 13.48
N ASP A 99 -21.15 -3.98 13.84
CA ASP A 99 -22.41 -4.70 13.96
C ASP A 99 -22.63 -5.57 12.72
N GLU A 100 -23.18 -6.77 12.90
CA GLU A 100 -23.36 -7.77 11.83
C GLU A 100 -24.12 -7.16 10.63
N VAL A 101 -25.04 -6.23 10.93
CA VAL A 101 -25.78 -5.43 9.95
C VAL A 101 -24.86 -4.54 9.12
N THR A 102 -23.88 -3.88 9.75
CA THR A 102 -22.90 -3.01 9.08
C THR A 102 -22.00 -3.83 8.17
N LEU A 103 -21.58 -5.02 8.61
CA LEU A 103 -20.78 -5.93 7.78
C LEU A 103 -21.58 -6.46 6.59
N ARG A 104 -22.85 -6.85 6.81
CA ARG A 104 -23.73 -7.29 5.73
C ARG A 104 -24.00 -6.17 4.72
N TYR A 105 -24.24 -4.95 5.21
CA TYR A 105 -24.43 -3.78 4.36
C TYR A 105 -23.17 -3.43 3.56
N ALA A 106 -22.00 -3.48 4.18
CA ALA A 106 -20.74 -3.25 3.46
C ALA A 106 -20.48 -4.33 2.39
N GLN A 107 -20.81 -5.59 2.69
CA GLN A 107 -20.70 -6.68 1.72
C GLN A 107 -21.67 -6.49 0.55
N ASP A 108 -22.93 -6.16 0.82
CA ASP A 108 -23.94 -5.87 -0.21
C ASP A 108 -23.52 -4.67 -1.07
N LEU A 109 -22.95 -3.63 -0.47
CA LEU A 109 -22.42 -2.48 -1.19
C LEU A 109 -21.23 -2.84 -2.08
N ILE A 110 -20.36 -3.78 -1.67
CA ILE A 110 -19.26 -4.26 -2.50
C ILE A 110 -19.79 -5.13 -3.64
N ASP A 111 -20.74 -6.02 -3.35
CA ASP A 111 -21.31 -6.95 -4.34
C ASP A 111 -22.17 -6.22 -5.39
N THR A 112 -22.81 -5.12 -5.00
CA THR A 112 -23.57 -4.24 -5.89
C THR A 112 -22.72 -3.17 -6.56
N ALA A 113 -21.50 -2.93 -6.08
CA ALA A 113 -20.67 -1.92 -6.69
C ALA A 113 -20.11 -2.41 -8.03
N GLU A 114 -20.53 -1.73 -9.10
CA GLU A 114 -20.20 -1.99 -10.50
C GLU A 114 -18.74 -1.65 -10.88
N TRP A 115 -17.79 -1.81 -9.96
CA TRP A 115 -16.39 -1.53 -10.24
C TRP A 115 -15.85 -2.52 -11.28
N GLY A 116 -15.42 -2.00 -12.43
CA GLY A 116 -14.80 -2.79 -13.49
C GLY A 116 -15.78 -3.41 -14.49
N ILE A 117 -17.08 -3.08 -14.45
CA ILE A 117 -18.03 -3.48 -15.49
C ILE A 117 -17.64 -2.88 -16.85
N ASP A 118 -17.09 -1.67 -16.86
CA ASP A 118 -16.65 -0.96 -18.05
C ASP A 118 -15.24 -1.35 -18.52
N LEU A 119 -14.48 -2.08 -17.72
CA LEU A 119 -13.09 -2.46 -18.01
C LEU A 119 -12.94 -3.18 -19.37
N PRO A 120 -13.80 -4.14 -19.77
CA PRO A 120 -13.71 -4.75 -21.10
C PRO A 120 -13.90 -3.76 -22.25
N SER A 121 -14.75 -2.74 -22.05
CA SER A 121 -15.00 -1.69 -23.03
C SER A 121 -13.79 -0.75 -23.14
N VAL A 122 -13.20 -0.36 -22.00
CA VAL A 122 -11.97 0.44 -21.94
C VAL A 122 -10.80 -0.28 -22.59
N GLU A 123 -10.63 -1.57 -22.34
CA GLU A 123 -9.57 -2.39 -22.96
C GLU A 123 -9.74 -2.48 -24.49
N SER A 124 -10.98 -2.65 -24.97
CA SER A 124 -11.30 -2.66 -26.39
C SER A 124 -10.98 -1.32 -27.07
N GLN A 125 -11.36 -0.20 -26.43
CA GLN A 125 -11.04 1.14 -26.90
C GLN A 125 -9.53 1.40 -26.94
N LEU A 126 -8.80 0.97 -25.91
CA LEU A 126 -7.35 1.09 -25.85
C LEU A 126 -6.67 0.29 -26.98
N GLY A 127 -7.13 -0.93 -27.24
CA GLY A 127 -6.66 -1.75 -28.36
C GLY A 127 -6.90 -1.07 -29.71
N SER A 128 -8.08 -0.49 -29.90
CA SER A 128 -8.44 0.26 -31.10
C SER A 128 -7.54 1.49 -31.31
N HIS A 129 -7.29 2.26 -30.24
CA HIS A 129 -6.40 3.43 -30.28
C HIS A 129 -4.96 3.03 -30.63
N ARG A 130 -4.45 1.92 -30.08
CA ARG A 130 -3.11 1.40 -30.41
C ARG A 130 -3.01 1.01 -31.89
N GLY A 131 -4.01 0.32 -32.43
CA GLY A 131 -4.04 -0.05 -33.85
C GLY A 131 -4.07 1.18 -34.78
N LEU A 132 -4.87 2.18 -34.44
CA LEU A 132 -4.92 3.45 -35.18
C LEU A 132 -3.57 4.19 -35.11
N HIS A 133 -2.97 4.27 -33.93
CA HIS A 133 -1.66 4.91 -33.76
C HIS A 133 -0.57 4.22 -34.59
N GLN A 134 -0.53 2.88 -34.60
CA GLN A 134 0.40 2.12 -35.44
C GLN A 134 0.21 2.45 -36.93
N THR A 135 -1.05 2.52 -37.37
CA THR A 135 -1.37 2.86 -38.77
C THR A 135 -0.89 4.26 -39.14
N ILE A 136 -1.00 5.22 -38.22
CA ILE A 136 -0.49 6.58 -38.42
C ILE A 136 1.03 6.61 -38.54
N GLU A 137 1.75 5.89 -37.66
CA GLU A 137 3.22 5.82 -37.72
C GLU A 137 3.69 5.14 -39.01
N ASP A 138 3.03 4.08 -39.45
CA ASP A 138 3.33 3.42 -40.73
C ASP A 138 3.10 4.36 -41.91
N PHE A 139 2.03 5.16 -41.88
CA PHE A 139 1.74 6.16 -42.90
C PHE A 139 2.81 7.27 -42.91
N LYS A 140 3.17 7.79 -41.74
CA LYS A 140 4.24 8.78 -41.59
C LYS A 140 5.57 8.26 -42.14
N ALA A 141 5.94 7.03 -41.80
CA ALA A 141 7.16 6.40 -42.33
C ALA A 141 7.14 6.24 -43.87
N LYS A 142 5.96 6.01 -44.47
CA LYS A 142 5.81 5.98 -45.94
C LYS A 142 6.01 7.36 -46.56
N ILE A 143 5.47 8.42 -45.95
CA ILE A 143 5.69 9.81 -46.42
C ILE A 143 7.18 10.18 -46.35
N GLU A 144 7.84 9.90 -45.24
CA GLU A 144 9.25 10.26 -45.08
C GLU A 144 10.16 9.54 -46.09
N ARG A 145 9.90 8.26 -46.41
CA ARG A 145 10.63 7.57 -47.49
C ARG A 145 10.38 8.22 -48.85
N ALA A 146 9.12 8.47 -49.21
CA ALA A 146 8.79 9.09 -50.49
C ALA A 146 9.44 10.47 -50.67
N ARG A 147 9.60 11.23 -49.58
CA ARG A 147 10.29 12.52 -49.57
C ARG A 147 11.82 12.39 -49.67
N ALA A 148 12.39 11.31 -49.15
CA ALA A 148 13.82 11.04 -49.23
C ALA A 148 14.24 10.46 -50.59
N ASP A 149 13.30 9.86 -51.32
CA ASP A 149 13.49 9.30 -52.66
C ASP A 149 13.35 10.37 -53.79
N GLU A 150 13.05 11.64 -53.43
CA GLU A 150 12.92 12.82 -54.31
C GLU A 150 14.16 13.72 -54.26
#